data_AF-D3TDG9-F1
#
_entry.id   AF-D3TDG9-F1
#
_cell.length_a   1.000
_cell.length_b   1.000
_cell.length_c   1.000
_cell.angle_alpha   90.00
_cell.angle_beta   90.00
_cell.angle_gamma   90.00
#
_symmetry.space_group_name_H-M   'P 1'
#
loop_
_entity.id
_entity.type
_entity.pdbx_description
1 polymer ?
#
loop_
_entity_poly.entity_id
_entity_poly.type
_entity_poly.pdbx_seq_one_letter_code
_entity_poly.pdbx_strand_id
1 'polypeptide(L)'
;MDSRAVDISQLGSVLFRCLTGHEHGSINLDSLPFVISPEGVKLAQKMMARKFCESVHYIINHTFIIENKKLSTARFLNLNSN
;
A
#
# COMPACT_ATOMS: atom_id res chain seq x y z
N MET A 1 -6.37 -22.93 5.21
CA MET A 1 -5.54 -21.88 5.85
C MET A 1 -5.29 -20.70 4.91
N ASP A 2 -6.00 -20.62 3.77
CA ASP A 2 -5.69 -19.69 2.68
C ASP A 2 -6.31 -18.29 2.82
N SER A 3 -7.32 -18.10 3.68
CA SER A 3 -8.01 -16.81 3.84
C SER A 3 -7.05 -15.67 4.16
N ARG A 4 -6.14 -15.85 5.12
CA ARG A 4 -5.25 -14.77 5.58
C ARG A 4 -4.31 -14.27 4.48
N ALA A 5 -3.75 -15.18 3.68
CA ALA A 5 -2.83 -14.81 2.61
C ALA A 5 -3.57 -14.05 1.50
N VAL A 6 -4.82 -14.47 1.20
CA VAL A 6 -5.69 -13.77 0.26
C VAL A 6 -6.03 -12.37 0.77
N ASP A 7 -6.43 -12.22 2.03
CA ASP A 7 -6.76 -10.93 2.64
C ASP A 7 -5.56 -9.96 2.60
N ILE A 8 -4.37 -10.46 2.95
CA ILE A 8 -3.13 -9.65 2.89
C ILE A 8 -2.81 -9.23 1.45
N SER A 9 -2.98 -10.14 0.48
CA SER A 9 -2.76 -9.83 -0.92
C SER A 9 -3.74 -8.75 -1.42
N GLN A 10 -5.02 -8.85 -1.05
CA GLN A 10 -6.03 -7.85 -1.40
C GLN A 10 -5.73 -6.49 -0.76
N LEU A 11 -5.31 -6.48 0.51
CA LEU A 11 -4.88 -5.26 1.19
C LEU A 11 -3.65 -4.64 0.51
N GLY A 12 -2.70 -5.47 0.08
CA GLY A 12 -1.53 -5.03 -0.69
C GLY A 12 -1.94 -4.34 -2.00
N SER A 13 -2.93 -4.88 -2.72
CA SER A 13 -3.47 -4.27 -3.94
C SER A 13 -4.16 -2.92 -3.67
N VAL A 14 -4.94 -2.80 -2.59
CA VAL A 14 -5.52 -1.51 -2.18
C VAL A 14 -4.42 -0.48 -1.88
N LEU A 15 -3.41 -0.86 -1.09
CA LEU A 15 -2.31 0.04 -0.74
C LEU A 15 -1.53 0.48 -1.99
N PHE A 16 -1.23 -0.45 -2.89
CA PHE A 16 -0.57 -0.16 -4.16
C PHE A 16 -1.33 0.88 -4.99
N ARG A 17 -2.64 0.71 -5.14
CA ARG A 17 -3.52 1.65 -5.84
C ARG A 17 -3.52 3.02 -5.19
N CYS A 18 -3.59 3.10 -3.87
CA CYS A 18 -3.54 4.38 -3.16
C CYS A 18 -2.22 5.13 -3.38
N LEU A 19 -1.09 4.41 -3.46
CA LEU A 19 0.23 5.01 -3.57
C LEU A 19 0.66 5.35 -5.00
N THR A 20 0.06 4.72 -6.00
CA THR A 20 0.48 4.85 -7.41
C THR A 20 -0.63 5.35 -8.33
N GLY A 21 -1.90 5.17 -7.96
CA GLY A 21 -3.05 5.40 -8.84
C GLY A 21 -3.32 4.28 -9.85
N HIS A 22 -2.56 3.18 -9.82
CA HIS A 22 -2.66 2.10 -10.80
C HIS A 22 -3.35 0.85 -10.24
N GLU A 23 -4.27 0.28 -11.03
CA GLU A 23 -5.11 -0.87 -10.67
C GLU A 23 -4.32 -2.11 -10.23
N HIS A 24 -3.27 -2.52 -10.95
CA HIS A 24 -2.50 -3.75 -10.68
C HIS A 24 -1.04 -3.66 -11.17
N GLY A 25 -0.15 -4.41 -10.52
CA GLY A 25 1.07 -4.91 -11.15
C GLY A 25 2.41 -4.55 -10.50
N SER A 26 3.44 -5.30 -10.91
CA SER A 26 4.86 -4.95 -10.77
C SER A 26 5.19 -3.86 -11.78
N ILE A 27 4.93 -2.61 -11.40
CA ILE A 27 5.21 -1.47 -12.27
C ILE A 27 6.64 -0.99 -12.00
N ASN A 28 7.36 -0.64 -13.06
CA ASN A 28 8.66 0.01 -12.90
C ASN A 28 8.40 1.38 -12.24
N LEU A 29 8.86 1.55 -10.99
CA LEU A 29 8.64 2.76 -10.20
C LEU A 29 9.12 4.03 -10.94
N ASP A 30 10.19 3.90 -11.73
CA ASP A 30 10.78 5.00 -12.50
C ASP A 30 9.90 5.43 -13.69
N SER A 31 8.92 4.61 -14.07
CA SER A 31 7.99 4.90 -15.17
C SER A 31 6.65 5.46 -14.70
N LEU A 32 6.43 5.54 -13.38
CA LEU A 32 5.18 6.02 -12.81
C LEU A 32 5.17 7.55 -12.76
N PRO A 33 4.13 8.21 -13.31
CA PRO A 33 4.04 9.68 -13.28
C PRO A 33 3.89 10.21 -11.86
N PHE A 34 3.45 9.38 -10.92
CA PHE A 34 3.25 9.74 -9.53
C PHE A 34 3.43 8.53 -8.60
N VAL A 35 4.23 8.72 -7.54
CA VAL A 35 4.42 7.75 -6.45
C VAL A 35 4.42 8.51 -5.13
N ILE A 36 3.46 8.21 -4.25
CA ILE A 36 3.37 8.84 -2.92
C ILE A 36 4.52 8.39 -2.02
N SER A 37 4.83 7.09 -2.04
CA SER A 37 5.89 6.51 -1.20
C SER A 37 6.48 5.26 -1.85
N PRO A 38 7.74 5.31 -2.34
CA PRO A 38 8.42 4.14 -2.89
C PRO A 38 8.51 2.97 -1.89
N GLU A 39 8.77 3.26 -0.61
CA GLU A 39 8.82 2.24 0.45
C GLU A 39 7.46 1.62 0.75
N GLY A 40 6.39 2.41 0.71
CA GLY A 40 5.02 1.90 0.79
C GLY A 40 4.67 0.99 -0.40
N VAL A 41 5.13 1.33 -1.61
CA VAL A 41 4.89 0.51 -2.81
C VAL A 41 5.64 -0.83 -2.73
N LYS A 42 6.90 -0.84 -2.26
CA LYS A 42 7.65 -2.08 -2.03
C LYS A 42 6.95 -3.00 -1.02
N LEU A 43 6.44 -2.44 0.08
CA LEU A 43 5.64 -3.20 1.05
C LEU A 43 4.38 -3.78 0.40
N ALA A 44 3.65 -2.97 -0.36
CA ALA A 44 2.44 -3.41 -1.07
C ALA A 44 2.73 -4.56 -2.05
N GLN A 45 3.79 -4.45 -2.85
CA GLN A 45 4.25 -5.50 -3.76
C GLN A 45 4.61 -6.79 -3.01
N LYS A 46 5.29 -6.68 -1.86
CA LYS A 46 5.60 -7.83 -1.01
C LYS A 46 4.33 -8.51 -0.49
N MET A 47 3.34 -7.73 -0.03
CA MET A 47 2.05 -8.25 0.45
C MET A 47 1.26 -9.01 -0.63
N MET A 48 1.33 -8.57 -1.89
CA MET A 48 0.69 -9.23 -3.04
C MET A 48 1.43 -10.48 -3.53
N ALA A 49 2.62 -10.78 -3.00
CA ALA A 49 3.39 -11.92 -3.46
C ALA A 49 2.68 -13.24 -3.13
N ARG A 50 2.67 -14.16 -4.10
CA ARG A 50 2.06 -15.51 -3.98
C ARG A 50 2.54 -16.32 -2.76
N LYS A 51 3.69 -15.95 -2.18
CA LYS A 51 4.31 -16.59 -1.01
C LYS A 51 4.59 -15.60 0.11
N PHE A 52 3.69 -14.66 0.38
CA PHE A 52 3.83 -13.81 1.56
C PHE A 52 3.88 -14.66 2.85
N CYS A 53 5.05 -14.77 3.46
CA CYS A 53 5.32 -15.62 4.62
C CYS A 53 5.42 -14.84 5.94
N GLU A 54 5.41 -13.51 5.87
CA GLU A 54 5.58 -12.66 7.05
C GLU A 54 4.31 -12.61 7.90
N SER A 55 4.47 -12.21 9.16
CA SER A 55 3.36 -12.01 10.07
C SER A 55 2.64 -10.67 9.79
N VAL A 56 1.39 -10.54 10.26
CA VAL A 56 0.70 -9.23 10.28
C VAL A 56 1.48 -8.20 11.11
N HIS A 57 2.20 -8.67 12.15
CA HIS A 57 3.05 -7.83 12.99
C HIS A 57 4.21 -7.18 12.20
N TYR A 58 4.74 -7.88 11.18
CA TYR A 58 5.73 -7.30 10.27
C TYR A 58 5.15 -6.12 9.48
N ILE A 59 3.90 -6.23 9.01
CA ILE A 59 3.24 -5.18 8.22
C ILE A 59 3.02 -3.92 9.07
N ILE A 60 2.42 -4.06 10.25
CA ILE A 60 2.07 -2.90 11.10
C ILE A 60 3.28 -2.17 11.68
N ASN A 61 4.42 -2.86 11.78
CA ASN A 61 5.69 -2.27 12.25
C ASN A 61 6.63 -1.91 11.09
N HIS A 62 6.18 -2.01 9.84
CA HIS A 62 6.98 -1.55 8.72
C HIS A 62 7.23 -0.05 8.85
N THR A 63 8.45 0.41 8.54
CA THR A 63 8.90 1.80 8.68
C THR A 63 7.88 2.79 8.09
N PHE A 64 7.44 2.54 6.86
CA PHE A 64 6.37 3.30 6.20
C PHE A 64 5.10 3.45 7.06
N ILE A 65 4.61 2.38 7.70
CA ILE A 65 3.40 2.43 8.51
C ILE A 65 3.65 3.22 9.80
N ILE A 66 4.78 2.98 10.47
CA ILE A 66 5.12 3.66 11.73
C ILE A 66 5.24 5.17 11.51
N GLU A 67 5.95 5.58 10.47
CA GLU A 67 6.18 7.00 10.14
C GLU A 67 4.88 7.73 9.81
N ASN A 68 3.93 7.03 9.16
CA ASN A 68 2.65 7.61 8.73
C ASN A 68 1.51 7.40 9.75
N LYS A 69 1.74 6.67 10.85
CA LYS A 69 0.74 6.40 11.91
C LYS A 69 0.23 7.67 12.61
N LYS A 70 0.99 8.76 12.54
CA LYS A 70 0.67 10.06 13.15
C LYS A 70 -0.03 11.05 12.21
N LEU A 71 -0.19 10.72 10.93
CA LEU A 71 -0.95 11.57 10.01
C LEU A 71 -2.42 11.54 10.41
N SER A 72 -2.89 12.65 10.99
CA SER A 72 -4.29 12.84 11.33
C SER A 72 -5.15 12.61 10.09
N THR A 73 -6.15 11.73 10.22
CA THR A 73 -7.34 11.53 9.37
C THR A 73 -7.31 12.17 7.98
N ALA A 74 -7.46 11.33 6.95
CA ALA A 74 -7.68 11.75 5.56
C ALA A 74 -8.64 12.96 5.50
N ARG A 75 -8.09 14.13 5.21
CA ARG A 75 -8.88 15.32 4.92
C ARG A 75 -9.37 15.16 3.48
N PHE A 76 -10.63 14.79 3.32
CA PHE A 76 -11.25 14.81 2.01
C PHE A 76 -11.17 16.24 1.47
N LEU A 77 -10.59 16.40 0.28
CA LEU A 77 -10.65 17.65 -0.47
C LEU A 77 -12.13 17.97 -0.68
N ASN A 78 -12.61 19.05 -0.06
CA ASN A 78 -13.96 19.54 -0.32
C ASN A 78 -13.96 20.18 -1.71
N LEU A 79 -14.40 19.41 -2.71
CA LEU A 79 -14.45 19.82 -4.12
C LEU A 79 -15.52 20.89 -4.40
N ASN A 80 -16.28 21.32 -3.38
CA ASN A 80 -17.28 22.38 -3.50
C ASN A 80 -16.69 23.79 -3.28
N SER A 81 -15.49 24.05 -3.80
CA SER A 81 -14.94 25.41 -3.79
C SER A 81 -15.19 26.07 -5.15
N ASN A 82 -16.32 26.80 -5.18
CA ASN A 82 -16.84 27.72 -6.22
C ASN A 82 -17.43 27.13 -7.49
#